data_AF-A0A4U1L335-F1
#
_entry.id   AF-A0A4U1L335-F1
#
_cell.length_a   1.000
_cell.length_b   1.000
_cell.length_c   1.000
_cell.angle_alpha   90.00
_cell.angle_beta   90.00
_cell.angle_gamma   90.00
#
_symmetry.space_group_name_H-M   'P 1'
#
loop_
_entity.id
_entity.type
_entity.pdbx_description
1 polymer ?
#
loop_
_entity_poly.entity_id
_entity_poly.type
_entity_poly.pdbx_seq_one_letter_code
_entity_poly.pdbx_strand_id
1 'polypeptide(L)' 'MPAPEHGIAIETLPARRIAAIRFPGAPDDAMLAAREAELRGWLDANGHRAAGAAEHAYYDAPFIPAPLRRNELWLPLA' A
#
# COMPACT_ATOMS: atom_id res chain seq x y z
N MET A 1 -9.85 21.95 9.48
CA MET A 1 -8.94 21.11 10.27
C MET A 1 -8.13 22.02 11.18
N PRO A 2 -7.76 21.60 12.41
CA PRO A 2 -6.86 22.39 13.24
C PRO A 2 -5.51 22.59 12.54
N ALA A 3 -4.77 23.64 12.89
CA ALA A 3 -3.43 23.88 12.37
C ALA A 3 -2.46 22.79 12.87
N PRO A 4 -1.59 22.24 12.01
CA PRO A 4 -0.61 21.25 12.44
C PRO A 4 0.51 21.88 13.27
N GLU A 5 1.09 21.10 14.18
CA GLU A 5 2.29 21.43 14.96
C GLU A 5 3.54 21.50 14.04
N HIS A 6 4.65 22.05 14.57
CA HIS A 6 5.90 22.11 13.81
C HIS A 6 6.36 20.72 13.33
N GLY A 7 6.73 20.63 12.04
CA GLY A 7 7.17 19.39 11.41
C GLY A 7 6.04 18.49 10.89
N ILE A 8 4.78 18.91 11.01
CA ILE A 8 3.62 18.20 10.48
C ILE A 8 3.00 19.04 9.36
N ALA A 9 2.72 18.42 8.22
CA ALA A 9 2.01 19.04 7.11
C ALA A 9 0.73 18.25 6.81
N ILE A 10 -0.32 18.97 6.42
CA ILE A 10 -1.55 18.37 5.91
C ILE A 10 -1.45 18.35 4.40
N GLU A 11 -1.49 17.16 3.82
CA GLU A 11 -1.51 16.97 2.36
C GLU A 11 -2.93 16.65 1.90
N THR A 12 -3.35 17.25 0.79
CA THR A 12 -4.61 16.91 0.12
C THR A 12 -4.29 15.94 -1.01
N LEU A 13 -4.71 14.68 -0.86
CA LEU A 13 -4.55 13.67 -1.91
C LEU A 13 -5.69 13.79 -2.92
N PRO A 14 -5.40 13.87 -4.24
CA PRO A 14 -6.43 13.91 -5.26
C PRO A 14 -7.19 12.58 -5.31
N ALA A 15 -8.44 12.62 -5.77
CA ALA A 15 -9.20 11.41 -6.06
C ALA A 15 -8.45 10.57 -7.10
N ARG A 16 -8.18 9.31 -6.77
CA ARG A 16 -7.42 8.38 -7.62
C ARG A 16 -8.00 6.98 -7.52
N ARG A 17 -7.83 6.20 -8.59
CA ARG A 17 -8.09 4.75 -8.55
C ARG A 17 -6.82 4.04 -8.15
N ILE A 18 -6.96 3.06 -7.26
CA ILE A 18 -5.86 2.20 -6.81
C ILE A 18 -6.26 0.75 -6.98
N ALA A 19 -5.30 -0.11 -7.30
CA ALA A 19 -5.42 -1.53 -7.04
C ALA A 19 -4.72 -1.85 -5.71
N ALA A 20 -5.28 -2.78 -4.94
CA ALA A 20 -4.77 -3.15 -3.64
C ALA A 20 -4.67 -4.68 -3.53
N ILE A 21 -3.58 -5.15 -2.94
CA ILE A 21 -3.42 -6.54 -2.51
C ILE A 21 -3.25 -6.59 -1.00
N ARG A 22 -3.98 -7.51 -0.35
CA ARG A 22 -3.89 -7.77 1.08
C ARG A 22 -3.06 -9.02 1.34
N PHE A 23 -2.20 -8.98 2.35
CA PHE A 23 -1.38 -10.14 2.74
C PHE A 23 -1.07 -10.15 4.25
N PRO A 24 -0.93 -11.34 4.86
CA PRO A 24 -0.54 -11.48 6.25
C PRO A 24 0.97 -11.34 6.45
N GLY A 25 1.43 -11.29 7.70
CA GLY A 25 2.85 -11.45 8.05
C GLY A 25 3.55 -10.17 8.51
N ALA A 26 4.85 -10.31 8.80
CA ALA A 26 5.74 -9.17 9.01
C ALA A 26 6.42 -8.83 7.67
N PRO A 27 6.12 -7.68 7.05
CA PRO A 27 6.72 -7.30 5.78
C PRO A 27 8.24 -7.17 5.89
N ASP A 28 8.94 -7.80 4.95
CA ASP A 28 10.33 -7.52 4.60
C ASP A 28 10.41 -7.15 3.11
N ASP A 29 11.58 -6.69 2.66
CA ASP A 29 11.76 -6.23 1.27
C ASP A 29 11.45 -7.32 0.24
N ALA A 30 11.78 -8.58 0.54
CA ALA A 30 11.54 -9.71 -0.35
C ALA A 30 10.04 -10.00 -0.50
N MET A 31 9.29 -9.99 0.61
CA MET A 31 7.85 -10.18 0.60
C MET A 31 7.16 -9.02 -0.10
N LEU A 32 7.57 -7.77 0.16
CA LEU A 32 7.00 -6.59 -0.50
C LEU A 32 7.22 -6.65 -2.01
N ALA A 33 8.43 -6.97 -2.47
CA ALA A 33 8.73 -7.13 -3.89
C ALA A 33 7.89 -8.24 -4.55
N ALA A 34 7.69 -9.37 -3.86
CA ALA A 34 6.85 -10.46 -4.35
C ALA A 34 5.37 -10.06 -4.47
N ARG A 35 4.83 -9.35 -3.48
CA ARG A 35 3.44 -8.87 -3.50
C ARG A 35 3.22 -7.77 -4.53
N GLU A 36 4.21 -6.90 -4.73
CA GLU A 36 4.16 -5.88 -5.80
C GLU A 36 4.16 -6.54 -7.18
N ALA A 37 5.05 -7.51 -7.43
CA ALA A 37 5.10 -8.24 -8.68
C ALA A 37 3.79 -8.98 -8.98
N GLU A 38 3.19 -9.60 -7.95
CA GLU A 38 1.87 -10.24 -8.06
C GLU A 38 0.78 -9.24 -8.45
N LEU A 39 0.72 -8.09 -7.78
CA LEU A 39 -0.30 -7.07 -8.08
C LEU A 39 -0.10 -6.46 -9.47
N ARG A 40 1.15 -6.22 -9.90
CA ARG A 40 1.46 -5.76 -11.26
C ARG A 40 1.03 -6.78 -12.32
N GLY A 41 1.33 -8.07 -12.11
CA GLY A 41 0.88 -9.13 -13.00
C GLY A 41 -0.65 -9.21 -13.09
N TRP A 42 -1.35 -9.02 -11.96
CA TRP A 42 -2.80 -8.94 -11.97
C TRP A 42 -3.33 -7.72 -12.75
N LEU A 43 -2.69 -6.55 -12.62
CA LEU A 43 -3.06 -5.37 -13.41
C LEU A 43 -2.94 -5.63 -14.91
N ASP A 44 -1.81 -6.17 -15.35
CA ASP A 44 -1.55 -6.45 -16.76
C ASP A 44 -2.58 -7.45 -17.32
N ALA A 45 -2.89 -8.50 -16.56
CA ALA A 45 -3.90 -9.48 -16.94
C ALA A 45 -5.33 -8.91 -17.05
N ASN A 46 -5.61 -7.80 -16.36
CA ASN A 46 -6.91 -7.12 -16.36
C ASN A 46 -6.94 -5.84 -17.21
N GLY A 47 -5.90 -5.59 -18.02
CA GLY A 47 -5.83 -4.42 -18.91
C GLY A 47 -5.69 -3.09 -18.15
N HIS A 48 -5.13 -3.13 -16.95
CA HIS A 48 -4.80 -1.96 -16.15
C HIS A 48 -3.29 -1.70 -16.17
N ARG A 49 -2.88 -0.46 -15.93
CA ARG A 49 -1.48 -0.07 -15.82
C ARG A 49 -1.28 0.73 -14.53
N ALA A 50 -0.18 0.44 -13.82
CA ALA A 50 0.22 1.22 -12.66
C ALA A 50 0.76 2.60 -13.09
N ALA A 51 0.34 3.66 -12.41
CA ALA A 51 0.79 5.04 -12.60
C ALA A 51 2.06 5.39 -11.82
N GLY A 52 2.53 4.53 -10.93
CA GLY A 52 3.65 4.87 -10.05
C GLY A 52 4.17 3.71 -9.19
N ALA A 53 4.89 4.11 -8.13
CA ALA A 53 5.45 3.23 -7.13
C ALA A 53 4.37 2.63 -6.22
N ALA A 54 4.70 1.51 -5.58
CA ALA A 54 3.87 0.91 -4.56
C ALA A 54 3.81 1.77 -3.30
N GLU A 55 2.60 1.88 -2.73
CA GLU A 55 2.37 2.44 -1.40
C GLU A 55 2.08 1.28 -0.43
N HIS A 56 2.69 1.32 0.75
CA HIS A 56 2.48 0.29 1.77
C HIS A 56 1.55 0.82 2.86
N ALA A 57 0.46 0.09 3.12
CA ALA A 57 -0.52 0.44 4.14
C ALA A 57 -0.51 -0.61 5.27
N TYR A 58 -0.17 -0.14 6.46
CA TYR A 58 -0.09 -0.94 7.69
C TYR A 58 -1.20 -0.51 8.64
N TYR A 59 -2.05 -1.44 9.05
CA TYR A 59 -3.22 -1.14 9.89
C TYR A 59 -3.07 -1.64 11.33
N ASP A 60 -2.30 -2.70 11.53
CA ASP A 60 -2.19 -3.35 12.83
C ASP A 60 -1.09 -2.73 13.68
N ALA A 61 -1.41 -2.61 14.98
CA ALA A 61 -0.47 -2.14 15.97
C ALA A 61 0.70 -3.13 16.13
N PRO A 62 1.88 -2.65 16.57
CA PRO A 62 3.09 -3.47 16.65
C PRO A 62 2.97 -4.70 17.57
N PHE A 63 2.01 -4.71 18.50
CA PHE A 63 1.76 -5.83 19.41
C PHE A 63 0.91 -6.98 18.81
N ILE A 64 0.32 -6.79 17.62
CA ILE A 64 -0.38 -7.89 16.93
C ILE A 64 0.66 -8.90 16.42
N PRO A 65 0.50 -10.21 16.69
CA PRO A 65 1.40 -11.23 16.18
C PRO A 65 1.50 -11.20 14.65
N ALA A 66 2.72 -11.33 14.12
CA ALA A 66 2.99 -11.17 12.68
C ALA A 66 2.05 -11.98 11.75
N PRO A 67 1.73 -13.26 12.00
CA PRO A 67 0.82 -14.02 11.12
C PRO A 67 -0.61 -13.48 11.08
N LEU A 68 -1.02 -12.70 12.09
CA LEU A 68 -2.35 -12.10 12.19
C LEU A 68 -2.39 -10.66 11.72
N ARG A 69 -1.24 -10.03 11.43
CA ARG A 69 -1.18 -8.68 10.88
C ARG A 69 -1.75 -8.65 9.48
N ARG A 70 -2.46 -7.58 9.17
CA ARG A 70 -3.06 -7.23 7.89
C ARG A 70 -2.26 -6.09 7.28
N ASN A 71 -1.52 -6.42 6.24
CA ASN A 71 -0.80 -5.45 5.42
C ASN A 71 -1.49 -5.34 4.06
N GLU A 72 -1.42 -4.15 3.48
CA GLU A 72 -1.85 -3.92 2.11
C GLU A 72 -0.75 -3.21 1.30
N LEU A 73 -0.68 -3.54 0.02
CA LEU A 73 0.16 -2.84 -0.96
C LEU A 73 -0.75 -2.27 -2.03
N TRP A 74 -0.60 -0.99 -2.31
CA TRP A 74 -1.42 -0.23 -3.24
C TRP A 74 -0.60 0.21 -4.45
N LEU A 75 -1.18 0.08 -5.65
CA LEU A 75 -0.64 0.65 -6.88
C LEU A 75 -1.67 1.63 -7.46
N PRO A 76 -1.33 2.92 -7.63
CA PRO A 76 -2.21 3.85 -8.32
C PRO A 76 -2.36 3.43 -9.79
N LEU A 77 -3.55 3.60 -10.34
CA LEU A 77 -3.83 3.32 -11.75
C LEU A 77 -3.59 4.57 -12.62
N ALA A 78 -3.14 4.34 -13.86
CA ALA A 78 -3.02 5.38 -14.89
C ALA A 78 -4.35 5.82 -15.48
#